data_AF-A0A9E1RH53-F1
#
_entry.id   AF-A0A9E1RH53-F1
#
_cell.length_a   1.000
_cell.length_b   1.000
_cell.length_c   1.000
_cell.angle_alpha   90.00
_cell.angle_beta   90.00
_cell.angle_gamma   90.00
#
_symmetry.space_group_name_H-M   'P 1'
#
loop_
_entity.id
_entity.type
_entity.pdbx_description
1 polymer ?
#
loop_
_entity_poly.entity_id
_entity_poly.type
_entity_poly.pdbx_seq_one_letter_code
_entity_poly.pdbx_strand_id
1 'polypeptide(L)'
;MILNLIKRDIVIASRSGGSVLNGLIFFCLFIALASISLGGTSDVLKPLSPALIWLAIVFSTMLSYQNIFQEDYKDGNLSQLRLGGISALNICIAKSISFSIQSILPLILSVPIVAILLNMPLSEIKTIMATLIIATPGLTVYGV
;
A
#
# COMPACT_ATOMS: atom_id res chain seq x y z
N MET A 1 13.53 21.55 -0.52
CA MET A 1 12.64 21.45 0.66
C MET A 1 11.82 20.15 0.63
N ILE A 2 11.01 19.90 -0.40
CA ILE A 2 10.18 18.67 -0.55
C ILE A 2 11.00 17.38 -0.50
N LEU A 3 12.15 17.33 -1.17
CA LEU A 3 13.02 16.13 -1.19
C LEU A 3 13.56 15.74 0.20
N ASN A 4 13.82 16.74 1.06
CA ASN A 4 14.27 16.49 2.44
C ASN A 4 13.12 16.00 3.33
N LEU A 5 11.90 16.47 3.11
CA LEU A 5 10.71 15.94 3.80
C LEU A 5 10.49 14.47 3.43
N ILE A 6 10.57 14.13 2.14
CA ILE A 6 10.43 12.75 1.67
C ILE A 6 11.50 11.83 2.30
N LYS A 7 12.77 12.23 2.29
CA LYS A 7 13.83 11.45 2.94
C LYS A 7 13.59 11.28 4.44
N ARG A 8 13.17 12.34 5.13
CA ARG A 8 12.86 12.31 6.56
C ARG A 8 11.73 11.31 6.83
N ASP A 9 10.62 11.40 6.10
CA ASP A 9 9.46 10.53 6.31
C ASP A 9 9.77 9.07 5.93
N ILE A 10 10.59 8.81 4.92
CA ILE A 10 11.08 7.46 4.60
C ILE A 10 11.93 6.89 5.75
N VAL A 11 12.83 7.69 6.33
CA VAL A 11 13.66 7.26 7.46
C VAL A 11 12.82 7.03 8.72
N ILE A 12 11.87 7.92 9.01
CA ILE A 12 10.99 7.81 10.17
C ILE A 12 10.12 6.55 10.06
N ALA A 13 9.47 6.35 8.91
CA ALA A 13 8.60 5.20 8.72
C ALA A 13 9.37 3.87 8.64
N SER A 14 10.58 3.87 8.08
CA SER A 14 11.46 2.71 8.11
C SER A 14 11.87 2.34 9.55
N ARG A 15 12.01 3.33 10.43
CA ARG A 15 12.30 3.12 11.86
C ARG A 15 11.07 2.78 12.70
N SER A 16 9.88 3.24 12.32
CA SER A 16 8.64 2.86 13.01
C SER A 16 8.22 1.43 12.70
N GLY A 17 8.62 0.88 11.54
CA GLY A 17 8.68 -0.56 11.18
C GLY A 17 7.33 -1.29 11.11
N GLY A 18 6.33 -0.89 11.87
CA GLY A 18 5.06 -1.59 12.04
C GLY A 18 4.04 -1.30 10.95
N SER A 19 4.04 -0.11 10.34
CA SER A 19 3.00 0.28 9.38
C SER A 19 3.08 -0.51 8.07
N VAL A 20 4.28 -0.69 7.53
CA VAL A 20 4.54 -1.48 6.31
C VAL A 20 4.26 -2.97 6.54
N LEU A 21 4.72 -3.49 7.68
CA LEU A 21 4.49 -4.89 8.06
C LEU A 21 2.98 -5.17 8.22
N ASN A 22 2.22 -4.28 8.83
CA ASN A 22 0.80 -4.49 9.05
C ASN A 22 0.02 -4.64 7.74
N GLY A 23 0.29 -3.78 6.75
CA GLY A 23 -0.33 -3.88 5.42
C GLY A 23 0.01 -5.20 4.72
N LEU A 24 1.27 -5.63 4.76
CA LEU A 24 1.70 -6.89 4.16
C LEU A 24 1.08 -8.11 4.85
N ILE A 25 1.03 -8.11 6.18
CA ILE A 25 0.43 -9.19 6.97
C ILE A 25 -1.06 -9.29 6.64
N PHE A 26 -1.78 -8.16 6.61
CA PHE A 26 -3.19 -8.14 6.24
C PHE A 26 -3.42 -8.67 4.83
N PHE A 27 -2.60 -8.27 3.86
CA PHE A 27 -2.68 -8.74 2.48
C PHE A 27 -2.53 -10.27 2.40
N CYS A 28 -1.48 -10.81 3.01
CA CYS A 28 -1.26 -12.26 3.08
C CYS A 28 -2.42 -13.00 3.77
N LEU A 29 -2.90 -12.48 4.90
CA LEU A 29 -4.01 -13.06 5.65
C LEU A 29 -5.30 -13.06 4.84
N PHE A 30 -5.63 -11.93 4.18
CA PHE A 30 -6.83 -11.81 3.36
C PHE A 30 -6.83 -12.85 2.24
N ILE A 31 -5.72 -13.00 1.53
CA ILE A 31 -5.61 -13.97 0.42
C ILE A 31 -5.68 -15.41 0.93
N ALA A 32 -5.01 -15.71 2.05
CA ALA A 32 -5.07 -17.03 2.66
C ALA A 32 -6.50 -17.38 3.09
N LEU A 33 -7.19 -16.46 3.76
CA LEU A 33 -8.59 -16.62 4.18
C LEU A 33 -9.53 -16.76 2.98
N ALA A 34 -9.35 -15.95 1.93
CA ALA A 34 -10.13 -16.06 0.71
C ALA A 34 -9.93 -17.42 0.04
N SER A 35 -8.69 -17.91 -0.04
CA SER A 35 -8.37 -19.22 -0.63
C SER A 35 -9.02 -20.37 0.14
N ILE A 36 -8.99 -20.31 1.48
CA ILE A 36 -9.65 -21.28 2.35
C ILE A 36 -11.18 -21.20 2.20
N SER A 37 -11.74 -19.98 2.17
CA SER A 37 -13.18 -19.75 2.05
C SER A 37 -13.75 -20.24 0.73
N LEU A 38 -12.97 -20.20 -0.36
CA LEU A 38 -13.37 -20.66 -1.69
C LEU A 38 -13.10 -22.16 -1.90
N GLY A 39 -12.64 -22.89 -0.87
CA GLY A 39 -12.45 -24.34 -0.92
C GLY A 39 -11.19 -24.80 -1.67
N GLY A 40 -10.26 -23.90 -1.99
CA GLY A 40 -8.94 -24.24 -2.54
C GLY A 40 -8.93 -24.92 -3.92
N THR A 41 -10.04 -24.98 -4.63
CA THR A 41 -10.11 -25.58 -5.97
C THR A 41 -9.64 -24.59 -7.04
N SER A 42 -8.71 -25.02 -7.90
CA SER A 42 -8.08 -24.15 -8.91
C SER A 42 -9.08 -23.59 -9.93
N ASP A 43 -10.16 -24.33 -10.22
CA ASP A 43 -11.19 -23.92 -11.17
C ASP A 43 -11.99 -22.70 -10.70
N VAL A 44 -12.20 -22.56 -9.38
CA VAL A 44 -12.86 -21.38 -8.80
C VAL A 44 -11.86 -20.26 -8.55
N LEU A 45 -10.65 -20.59 -8.08
CA LEU A 45 -9.63 -19.60 -7.74
C LEU A 45 -9.12 -18.82 -8.95
N LYS A 46 -8.82 -19.48 -10.08
CA LYS A 46 -8.23 -18.83 -11.26
C LYS A 46 -9.01 -17.60 -11.74
N PRO A 47 -10.32 -17.69 -12.05
CA PRO A 47 -11.07 -16.53 -12.52
C PRO A 47 -11.27 -15.44 -11.44
N LEU A 48 -11.25 -15.79 -10.16
CA LEU A 48 -11.38 -14.82 -9.06
C LEU A 48 -10.05 -14.20 -8.61
N SER A 49 -8.91 -14.82 -8.92
CA SER A 49 -7.59 -14.39 -8.45
C SER A 49 -7.30 -12.92 -8.73
N PRO A 50 -7.58 -12.37 -9.92
CA PRO A 50 -7.35 -10.95 -10.17
C PRO A 50 -8.15 -10.04 -9.24
N ALA A 51 -9.42 -10.38 -9.00
CA ALA A 51 -10.30 -9.62 -8.13
C ALA A 51 -9.84 -9.71 -6.66
N LEU A 52 -9.43 -10.89 -6.21
CA LEU A 52 -8.93 -11.11 -4.86
C LEU A 52 -7.66 -10.30 -4.57
N ILE A 53 -6.71 -10.28 -5.50
CA ILE A 53 -5.48 -9.48 -5.37
C ILE A 53 -5.82 -7.99 -5.27
N TRP A 54 -6.73 -7.51 -6.11
CA TRP A 54 -7.17 -6.11 -6.09
C TRP A 54 -7.84 -5.73 -4.78
N LEU A 55 -8.77 -6.55 -4.29
CA LEU A 55 -9.43 -6.35 -2.99
C LEU A 55 -8.41 -6.34 -1.85
N ALA A 56 -7.47 -7.29 -1.86
CA ALA A 56 -6.43 -7.39 -0.85
C ALA A 56 -5.55 -6.12 -0.80
N ILE A 57 -5.18 -5.57 -1.96
CA ILE A 57 -4.39 -4.32 -2.06
C ILE A 57 -5.19 -3.13 -1.57
N VAL A 58 -6.45 -2.99 -1.98
CA VAL A 58 -7.30 -1.87 -1.57
C VAL A 58 -7.53 -1.89 -0.06
N PHE A 59 -7.87 -3.04 0.52
CA PHE A 59 -8.09 -3.15 1.96
C PHE A 59 -6.81 -2.97 2.77
N SER A 60 -5.68 -3.51 2.28
CA SER A 60 -4.37 -3.30 2.91
C SER A 60 -3.98 -1.82 2.91
N THR A 61 -4.17 -1.12 1.79
CA THR A 61 -3.89 0.33 1.70
C THR A 61 -4.82 1.15 2.59
N MET A 62 -6.10 0.78 2.72
CA MET A 62 -7.03 1.42 3.66
C MET A 62 -6.56 1.31 5.12
N LEU A 63 -6.03 0.16 5.51
CA LEU A 63 -5.47 -0.05 6.86
C LEU A 63 -4.26 0.85 7.10
N SER A 64 -3.39 0.99 6.09
CA SER A 64 -2.20 1.83 6.19
C SER A 64 -2.51 3.33 6.20
N TYR A 65 -3.59 3.78 5.55
CA TYR A 65 -3.99 5.21 5.55
C TYR A 65 -4.24 5.78 6.94
N GLN A 66 -4.82 4.98 7.83
CA GLN A 66 -5.16 5.44 9.19
C GLN A 66 -3.93 5.92 9.97
N ASN A 67 -2.76 5.39 9.65
CA ASN A 67 -1.51 5.71 10.35
C ASN A 67 -0.76 6.88 9.73
N ILE A 68 -1.07 7.27 8.49
CA ILE A 68 -0.33 8.31 7.76
C ILE A 68 -0.29 9.61 8.56
N PHE A 69 -1.45 10.20 8.90
CA PHE A 69 -1.49 11.51 9.58
C PHE A 69 -1.59 11.43 11.09
N GLN A 70 -1.99 10.29 11.64
CA GLN A 70 -2.18 10.16 13.08
C GLN A 70 -0.87 10.26 13.86
N GLU A 71 0.23 9.69 13.35
CA GLU A 71 1.54 9.76 14.01
C GLU A 71 2.04 11.22 14.07
N ASP A 72 2.03 11.92 12.94
CA ASP A 72 2.45 13.32 12.88
C ASP A 72 1.54 14.30 13.64
N TYR A 73 0.25 13.95 13.80
CA TYR A 73 -0.69 14.75 14.56
C TYR A 73 -0.46 14.60 16.07
N LYS A 74 -0.21 13.37 16.53
CA LYS A 74 0.11 13.08 17.95
C LYS A 74 1.45 13.70 18.37
N ASP A 75 2.42 13.73 17.47
CA ASP A 75 3.75 14.30 17.74
C ASP A 75 3.81 15.83 17.60
N GLY A 76 2.71 16.50 17.18
CA GLY A 76 2.68 17.95 16.97
C GLY A 76 3.52 18.44 15.78
N ASN A 77 4.09 17.53 14.99
CA ASN A 77 4.92 17.84 13.83
C ASN A 77 4.13 18.64 12.76
N LEU A 78 2.83 18.36 12.61
CA LEU A 78 1.95 19.07 11.68
C LEU A 78 1.81 20.57 12.01
N SER A 79 1.68 20.94 13.29
CA SER A 79 1.60 22.36 13.67
C SER A 79 2.95 23.05 13.53
N GLN A 80 4.05 22.33 13.80
CA GLN A 80 5.41 22.83 13.65
C GLN A 80 5.81 23.07 12.19
N LEU A 81 5.39 22.19 11.26
CA LEU A 81 5.60 22.35 9.82
C LEU A 81 4.79 23.51 9.23
N ARG A 82 3.58 23.76 9.75
CA ARG A 82 2.76 24.94 9.37
C ARG A 82 3.37 26.24 9.88
N LEU A 83 3.91 26.25 11.10
CA LEU A 83 4.64 27.40 11.66
C LEU A 83 5.95 27.68 10.89
N GLY A 84 6.58 26.65 10.32
CA GLY A 84 7.75 26.76 9.45
C GLY A 84 7.48 27.29 8.04
N GLY A 85 6.26 27.73 7.73
CA GLY A 85 5.91 28.34 6.43
C GLY A 85 5.74 27.35 5.27
N ILE A 86 5.64 26.05 5.54
CA ILE A 86 5.44 25.04 4.49
C ILE A 86 3.95 24.99 4.14
N SER A 87 3.64 25.20 2.86
CA SER A 87 2.27 25.05 2.35
C SER A 87 1.75 23.64 2.59
N ALA A 88 0.48 23.52 2.99
CA ALA A 88 -0.20 22.24 3.22
C ALA A 88 -0.11 21.33 1.98
N LEU A 89 -0.15 21.90 0.77
CA LEU A 89 -0.04 21.17 -0.49
C LEU A 89 1.31 20.44 -0.60
N ASN A 90 2.41 21.07 -0.17
CA ASN A 90 3.74 20.47 -0.24
C ASN A 90 3.90 19.31 0.76
N ILE A 91 3.21 19.39 1.90
CA ILE A 91 3.18 18.31 2.90
C ILE A 91 2.40 17.12 2.33
N CYS A 92 1.22 17.36 1.75
CA CYS A 92 0.40 16.33 1.11
C CYS A 92 1.16 15.58 0.01
N ILE A 93 1.82 16.30 -0.92
CA ILE A 93 2.59 15.69 -2.01
C ILE A 93 3.75 14.85 -1.47
N ALA A 94 4.53 15.39 -0.53
CA ALA A 94 5.65 14.66 0.06
C ALA A 94 5.18 13.36 0.73
N LYS A 95 4.03 13.43 1.42
CA LYS A 95 3.48 12.29 2.15
C LYS A 95 2.87 11.23 1.25
N SER A 96 2.21 11.63 0.18
CA SER A 96 1.68 10.72 -0.85
C SER A 96 2.81 9.91 -1.48
N ILE A 97 3.94 10.56 -1.81
CA ILE A 97 5.13 9.89 -2.37
C ILE A 97 5.75 8.93 -1.34
N SER A 98 5.94 9.39 -0.08
CA SER A 98 6.46 8.55 1.00
C SER A 98 5.58 7.31 1.22
N PHE A 99 4.25 7.48 1.22
CA PHE A 99 3.30 6.38 1.33
C PHE A 99 3.39 5.39 0.17
N SER A 100 3.48 5.89 -1.07
CA SER A 100 3.64 5.04 -2.26
C SER A 100 4.85 4.12 -2.14
N ILE A 101 5.97 4.66 -1.70
CA ILE A 101 7.24 3.94 -1.58
C ILE A 101 7.19 2.93 -0.42
N GLN A 102 6.54 3.28 0.67
CA GLN A 102 6.57 2.47 1.89
C GLN A 102 5.49 1.39 1.92
N SER A 103 4.26 1.69 1.50
CA SER A 103 3.15 0.75 1.60
C SER A 103 2.84 0.08 0.26
N ILE A 104 2.65 0.86 -0.80
CA ILE A 104 2.18 0.31 -2.08
C ILE A 104 3.30 -0.46 -2.79
N LEU A 105 4.54 0.02 -2.77
CA LEU A 105 5.65 -0.63 -3.46
C LEU A 105 5.94 -2.05 -2.92
N PRO A 106 6.01 -2.30 -1.60
CA PRO A 106 6.14 -3.67 -1.09
C PRO A 106 4.92 -4.55 -1.40
N LEU A 107 3.71 -3.99 -1.38
CA LEU A 107 2.49 -4.71 -1.77
C LEU A 107 2.55 -5.16 -3.23
N ILE A 108 2.92 -4.27 -4.16
CA ILE A 108 3.04 -4.62 -5.59
C ILE A 108 4.12 -5.69 -5.78
N LEU A 109 5.22 -5.62 -5.03
CA LEU A 109 6.29 -6.61 -5.11
C LEU A 109 5.88 -7.99 -4.60
N SER A 110 4.90 -8.08 -3.70
CA SER A 110 4.38 -9.36 -3.18
C SER A 110 3.32 -10.00 -4.07
N VAL A 111 2.66 -9.24 -4.95
CA VAL A 111 1.68 -9.74 -5.93
C VAL A 111 2.17 -10.93 -6.77
N PRO A 112 3.36 -10.90 -7.41
CA PRO A 112 3.79 -12.04 -8.23
C PRO A 112 3.94 -13.33 -7.43
N ILE A 113 4.39 -13.25 -6.17
CA ILE A 113 4.49 -14.40 -5.27
C ILE A 113 3.11 -14.99 -4.98
N VAL A 114 2.13 -14.13 -4.70
CA VAL A 114 0.75 -14.56 -4.47
C VAL A 114 0.09 -15.12 -5.73
N ALA A 115 0.31 -14.49 -6.88
CA ALA A 115 -0.33 -14.90 -8.13
C ALA A 115 0.13 -16.31 -8.56
N ILE A 116 1.39 -16.66 -8.28
CA ILE A 116 1.91 -18.02 -8.45
C ILE A 116 1.23 -18.99 -7.48
N LEU A 117 1.04 -18.59 -6.22
CA LEU A 117 0.31 -19.37 -5.21
C LEU A 117 -1.14 -19.67 -5.63
N LEU A 118 -1.79 -18.73 -6.31
CA LEU A 118 -3.15 -18.87 -6.83
C LEU A 118 -3.22 -19.61 -8.19
N ASN A 119 -2.09 -20.10 -8.71
CA ASN A 119 -1.99 -20.81 -9.98
C ASN A 119 -2.48 -19.98 -11.19
N MET A 120 -2.21 -18.66 -11.19
CA MET A 120 -2.59 -17.77 -12.28
C MET A 120 -1.72 -17.97 -13.53
N PRO A 121 -2.28 -17.83 -14.74
CA PRO A 121 -1.49 -17.83 -15.96
C PRO A 121 -0.59 -16.58 -16.04
N LEU A 122 0.60 -16.75 -16.62
CA LEU A 122 1.61 -15.70 -16.68
C LEU A 122 1.15 -14.41 -17.41
N SER A 123 0.20 -14.55 -18.35
CA SER A 123 -0.43 -13.43 -19.05
C SER A 123 -1.21 -12.53 -18.08
N GLU A 124 -2.01 -13.11 -17.19
CA GLU A 124 -2.82 -12.36 -16.22
C GLU A 124 -1.95 -11.69 -15.15
N ILE A 125 -0.85 -12.32 -14.74
CA ILE A 125 0.11 -11.72 -13.81
C ILE A 125 0.68 -10.41 -14.39
N LYS A 126 1.04 -10.41 -15.68
CA LYS A 126 1.54 -9.19 -16.34
C LYS A 126 0.46 -8.11 -16.41
N THR A 127 -0.76 -8.50 -16.76
CA THR A 127 -1.90 -7.57 -16.83
C THR A 127 -2.16 -6.95 -15.46
N ILE A 128 -2.18 -7.75 -14.39
CA ILE A 128 -2.49 -7.21 -13.06
C ILE A 128 -1.40 -6.28 -12.55
N MET A 129 -0.13 -6.65 -12.77
CA MET A 129 1.01 -5.78 -12.44
C MET A 129 0.93 -4.44 -13.19
N ALA A 130 0.60 -4.47 -14.48
CA ALA A 130 0.41 -3.24 -15.25
C ALA A 130 -0.75 -2.40 -14.71
N THR A 131 -1.90 -3.01 -14.40
CA THR A 131 -3.04 -2.28 -13.83
C THR A 131 -2.71 -1.66 -12.48
N LEU A 132 -1.94 -2.35 -11.63
CA LEU A 132 -1.55 -1.86 -10.31
C LEU A 132 -0.57 -0.70 -10.39
N ILE A 133 0.40 -0.75 -11.29
CA ILE A 133 1.33 0.36 -11.52
C ILE A 133 0.54 1.60 -11.99
N ILE A 134 -0.41 1.42 -12.90
CA ILE A 134 -1.27 2.50 -13.39
C ILE A 134 -2.18 3.05 -12.28
N ALA A 135 -2.69 2.18 -11.40
CA ALA A 135 -3.59 2.57 -10.31
C ALA A 135 -2.87 3.15 -9.09
N THR A 136 -1.57 2.91 -8.93
CA THR A 136 -0.74 3.38 -7.82
C THR A 136 -0.98 4.87 -7.50
N PRO A 137 -0.91 5.82 -8.45
CA PRO A 137 -1.16 7.24 -8.16
C PRO A 137 -2.59 7.52 -7.64
N GLY A 138 -3.60 6.77 -8.10
CA GLY A 138 -4.97 6.93 -7.62
C GLY A 138 -5.12 6.47 -6.17
N LEU A 139 -4.49 5.34 -5.83
CA LEU A 139 -4.44 4.83 -4.46
C LEU A 139 -3.70 5.82 -3.55
N THR A 140 -2.51 6.28 -3.92
CA THR A 140 -1.70 7.19 -3.08
C THR A 140 -2.40 8.50 -2.74
N VAL A 141 -3.24 9.02 -3.64
CA VAL A 141 -3.96 10.29 -3.43
C VAL A 141 -5.19 10.08 -2.55
N TYR A 142 -5.84 8.92 -2.60
CA TYR A 142 -7.03 8.65 -1.78
C TYR A 142 -6.76 8.76 -0.27
N GLY A 143 -5.54 8.45 0.16
CA GLY A 143 -5.12 8.50 1.56
C GLY A 143 -4.64 9.85 2.08
N VAL A 144 -4.55 10.88 1.22
CA VAL A 144 -3.94 12.19 1.50
C VAL A 144 -4.95 13.30 1.41
#